data_AF-A0A7S4HPL3-F1
#
_entry.id   AF-A0A7S4HPL3-F1
#
_cell.length_a   1.000
_cell.length_b   1.000
_cell.length_c   1.000
_cell.angle_alpha   90.00
_cell.angle_beta   90.00
_cell.angle_gamma   90.00
#
_symmetry.space_group_name_H-M   'P 1'
#
loop_
_entity.id
_entity.type
_entity.pdbx_description
1 polymer ?
#
loop_
_entity_poly.entity_id
_entity_poly.type
_entity_poly.pdbx_seq_one_letter_code
_entity_poly.pdbx_strand_id
1 'polypeptide(L)'
;GTFGVLCQIKSFALCRNIAVHLEDGVGLSLGGLSGVFHLLEGETIAGRVMYIDKDRRGAVFAYCEEELSWTLKILPDHNHTHWVQHAPVSFDPCKAWTAISPRTETYDLSTANKDWLVRRSGNATEGIPFIYFKIWCNDCNQDVKPCNNAGTCGADGDCSCDEGRYGLNCALSDPCPLLVSDQSSEWASHDRHPEEFDLLRHGDGTMVVVNSRPVYYARMFPEMPVHAPIPDKDDNTMFSNRSFALILFTGRRWYGVVTDSFISLSNETTTVELAQFISNDFHTFFSSYNVEIISEPVSHIALPTNIKWYVSDPIIKQPADRDKPLYSKLTCAFCHDLDYPCYNGGVCMGQPCNNSGTCAGKRCSCLLGTFGSHCQISSICIRIIFVFASPLENEIRLRSGAYSLSDVQTKFSSRPVYFLEGNSTAMLAYCSILKHWTFTLWDSNGTTLEDLDPCVDFFAQSSFTKSYDLLQAPAWFVTEGASF
;
A
#
# COMPACT_ATOMS: atom_id res chain seq x y z
N GLY A 1 -27.84 40.99 23.79
CA GLY A 1 -28.71 40.02 24.49
C GLY A 1 -28.84 38.73 23.71
N THR A 2 -27.72 38.12 23.31
CA THR A 2 -27.68 36.96 22.40
C THR A 2 -27.12 35.69 23.06
N PHE A 3 -26.84 35.75 24.37
CA PHE A 3 -26.31 34.61 25.16
C PHE A 3 -27.40 33.63 25.66
N GLY A 4 -28.68 33.90 25.38
CA GLY A 4 -29.80 33.15 25.97
C GLY A 4 -30.27 31.92 25.20
N VAL A 5 -29.90 31.75 23.92
CA VAL A 5 -30.47 30.69 23.05
C VAL A 5 -29.69 29.37 23.14
N LEU A 6 -28.46 29.37 23.66
CA LEU A 6 -27.69 28.14 23.86
C LEU A 6 -28.08 27.33 25.11
N CYS A 7 -28.86 27.90 26.04
CA CYS A 7 -29.20 27.25 27.33
C CYS A 7 -30.40 26.28 27.29
N GLN A 8 -30.99 26.00 26.13
CA GLN A 8 -32.11 25.05 26.02
C GLN A 8 -31.91 23.96 24.97
N ILE A 9 -30.66 23.63 24.64
CA ILE A 9 -30.34 22.33 24.05
C ILE A 9 -30.56 21.30 25.17
N LYS A 10 -31.66 20.54 25.10
CA LYS A 10 -31.97 19.43 26.02
C LYS A 10 -30.73 18.54 26.19
N SER A 11 -30.02 18.66 27.31
CA SER A 11 -29.20 17.67 28.04
C SER A 11 -28.44 16.55 27.28
N PHE A 12 -28.18 16.65 25.98
CA PHE A 12 -27.30 15.74 25.26
C PHE A 12 -25.93 16.40 25.18
N ALA A 13 -24.96 15.82 25.86
CA ALA A 13 -23.57 16.22 25.75
C ALA A 13 -23.13 15.98 24.30
N LEU A 14 -22.71 17.05 23.62
CA LEU A 14 -22.05 16.94 22.33
C LEU A 14 -20.75 16.16 22.53
N CYS A 15 -20.42 15.30 21.58
CA CYS A 15 -19.11 14.66 21.56
C CYS A 15 -18.04 15.73 21.36
N ARG A 16 -16.90 15.59 22.04
CA ARG A 16 -15.73 16.41 21.76
C ARG A 16 -15.09 15.99 20.46
N ASN A 17 -15.06 14.69 20.20
CA ASN A 17 -14.46 14.08 19.03
C ASN A 17 -15.49 13.18 18.36
N ILE A 18 -15.55 13.25 17.04
CA ILE A 18 -16.31 12.31 16.22
C ILE A 18 -15.36 11.61 15.26
N ALA A 19 -15.59 10.33 15.02
CA ALA A 19 -14.92 9.61 13.96
C ALA A 19 -15.86 9.48 12.76
N VAL A 20 -15.36 9.81 11.59
CA VAL A 20 -16.12 9.86 10.34
C VAL A 20 -15.47 8.95 9.30
N HIS A 21 -16.29 8.08 8.72
CA HIS A 21 -15.90 7.21 7.63
C HIS A 21 -16.80 7.51 6.43
N LEU A 22 -16.18 8.10 5.42
CA LEU A 22 -16.80 8.47 4.17
C LEU A 22 -16.57 7.40 3.12
N GLU A 23 -17.52 7.24 2.22
CA GLU A 23 -17.37 6.40 1.05
C GLU A 23 -16.60 7.10 -0.06
N ASP A 24 -15.91 6.29 -0.84
CA ASP A 24 -15.14 6.66 -2.04
C ASP A 24 -15.85 6.33 -3.36
N GLY A 25 -17.03 5.69 -3.32
CA GLY A 25 -17.81 5.27 -4.49
C GLY A 25 -18.43 6.41 -5.30
N VAL A 26 -18.79 7.54 -4.66
CA VAL A 26 -19.26 8.75 -5.37
C VAL A 26 -18.08 9.55 -5.95
N GLY A 27 -16.91 9.43 -5.33
CA GLY A 27 -15.65 9.98 -5.78
C GLY A 27 -14.54 9.60 -4.81
N LEU A 28 -13.41 9.14 -5.33
CA LEU A 28 -12.31 8.62 -4.50
C LEU A 28 -11.77 9.63 -3.49
N SER A 29 -11.88 10.92 -3.83
CA SER A 29 -11.43 12.00 -2.96
C SER A 29 -12.22 12.04 -1.65
N LEU A 30 -13.54 11.81 -1.67
CA LEU A 30 -14.40 11.90 -0.48
C LEU A 30 -14.01 10.91 0.62
N GLY A 31 -13.63 9.68 0.26
CA GLY A 31 -13.09 8.72 1.23
C GLY A 31 -11.90 9.33 1.97
N GLY A 32 -11.04 10.06 1.25
CA GLY A 32 -9.90 10.78 1.80
C GLY A 32 -10.22 11.85 2.84
N LEU A 33 -11.48 12.22 3.08
CA LEU A 33 -11.91 13.11 4.18
C LEU A 33 -12.35 12.34 5.44
N SER A 34 -12.25 11.00 5.44
CA SER A 34 -12.44 10.21 6.65
C SER A 34 -11.37 10.57 7.68
N GLY A 35 -11.70 10.46 8.97
CA GLY A 35 -10.80 10.85 10.04
C GLY A 35 -11.52 11.15 11.35
N VAL A 36 -10.81 11.81 12.27
CA VAL A 36 -11.34 12.33 13.52
C VAL A 36 -11.58 13.83 13.36
N PHE A 37 -12.77 14.30 13.75
CA PHE A 37 -13.10 15.71 13.78
C PHE A 37 -13.37 16.14 15.21
N HIS A 38 -12.89 17.32 15.56
CA HIS A 38 -12.95 17.88 16.91
C HIS A 38 -13.98 19.00 16.97
N LEU A 39 -14.75 19.02 18.04
CA LEU A 39 -15.69 20.09 18.37
C LEU A 39 -14.91 21.39 18.56
N LEU A 40 -15.34 22.45 17.88
CA LEU A 40 -14.76 23.78 18.07
C LEU A 40 -15.36 24.43 19.33
N GLU A 41 -14.68 24.26 20.47
CA GLU A 41 -15.12 24.84 21.75
C GLU A 41 -14.87 26.35 21.81
N GLY A 42 -15.86 27.11 22.31
CA GLY A 42 -15.71 28.55 22.60
C GLY A 42 -15.70 29.49 21.38
N GLU A 43 -15.44 28.99 20.18
CA GLU A 43 -15.47 29.75 18.92
C GLU A 43 -16.60 29.25 18.03
N THR A 44 -17.74 29.94 18.05
CA THR A 44 -18.79 29.69 17.06
C THR A 44 -18.51 30.49 15.79
N ILE A 45 -18.23 29.86 14.65
CA ILE A 45 -18.21 30.58 13.37
C ILE A 45 -19.65 30.85 12.98
N ALA A 46 -20.02 32.13 13.03
CA ALA A 46 -21.38 32.61 12.81
C ALA A 46 -22.44 31.90 13.70
N GLY A 47 -22.09 31.60 14.97
CA GLY A 47 -23.04 31.13 15.98
C GLY A 47 -23.39 29.63 15.94
N ARG A 48 -22.66 28.81 15.18
CA ARG A 48 -23.02 27.40 14.92
C ARG A 48 -22.14 26.40 15.67
N VAL A 49 -22.70 25.21 15.94
CA VAL A 49 -21.96 24.03 16.40
C VAL A 49 -21.20 23.43 15.22
N MET A 50 -19.91 23.16 15.41
CA MET A 50 -19.01 22.74 14.33
C MET A 50 -18.01 21.69 14.80
N TYR A 51 -17.71 20.74 13.93
CA TYR A 51 -16.59 19.81 14.07
C TYR A 51 -15.60 20.03 12.94
N ILE A 52 -14.31 20.07 13.26
CA ILE A 52 -13.23 20.34 12.32
C ILE A 52 -12.18 19.23 12.32
N ASP A 53 -11.69 18.89 11.13
CA ASP A 53 -10.49 18.07 10.99
C ASP A 53 -9.27 18.88 11.49
N LYS A 54 -8.88 18.68 12.75
CA LYS A 54 -7.81 19.43 13.41
C LYS A 54 -6.44 19.09 12.85
N ASP A 55 -6.26 17.82 12.51
CA ASP A 55 -4.98 17.27 12.05
C ASP A 55 -4.67 17.75 10.64
N ARG A 56 -5.69 17.90 9.77
CA ARG A 56 -5.46 18.16 8.34
C ARG A 56 -6.18 19.37 7.75
N ARG A 57 -7.01 20.05 8.55
CA ARG A 57 -7.48 21.44 8.36
C ARG A 57 -8.12 21.77 7.00
N GLY A 58 -8.91 20.87 6.45
CA GLY A 58 -9.57 21.11 5.17
C GLY A 58 -11.04 20.74 5.08
N ALA A 59 -11.63 20.19 6.14
CA ALA A 59 -13.05 19.84 6.16
C ALA A 59 -13.70 20.20 7.50
N VAL A 60 -14.97 20.59 7.40
CA VAL A 60 -15.77 21.08 8.52
C VAL A 60 -17.17 20.50 8.42
N PHE A 61 -17.66 19.95 9.52
CA PHE A 61 -19.07 19.68 9.75
C PHE A 61 -19.69 20.85 10.51
N ALA A 62 -20.85 21.34 10.07
CA ALA A 62 -21.57 22.40 10.78
C ALA A 62 -23.08 22.12 10.80
N TYR A 63 -23.76 22.52 11.86
CA TYR A 63 -25.21 22.46 11.90
C TYR A 63 -25.84 23.73 11.32
N CYS A 64 -26.81 23.54 10.44
CA CYS A 64 -27.49 24.60 9.70
C CYS A 64 -28.95 24.67 10.11
N GLU A 65 -29.28 25.72 10.87
CA GLU A 65 -30.60 25.88 11.50
C GLU A 65 -31.73 26.08 10.49
N GLU A 66 -31.49 26.80 9.39
CA GLU A 66 -32.50 27.02 8.34
C GLU A 66 -32.89 25.70 7.65
N GLU A 67 -31.91 24.84 7.39
CA GLU A 67 -32.09 23.52 6.79
C GLU A 67 -32.44 22.43 7.81
N LEU A 68 -32.29 22.71 9.12
CA LEU A 68 -32.31 21.74 10.21
C LEU A 68 -31.41 20.53 9.94
N SER A 69 -30.26 20.74 9.33
CA SER A 69 -29.40 19.65 8.82
C SER A 69 -27.93 19.94 9.08
N TRP A 70 -27.11 18.89 9.16
CA TRP A 70 -25.66 18.99 9.17
C TRP A 70 -25.12 19.11 7.76
N THR A 71 -24.14 19.98 7.55
CA THR A 71 -23.41 20.08 6.29
C THR A 71 -21.95 19.71 6.50
N LEU A 72 -21.37 19.02 5.52
CA LEU A 72 -19.93 18.87 5.35
C LEU A 72 -19.50 19.89 4.31
N LYS A 73 -18.53 20.73 4.63
CA LYS A 73 -17.91 21.66 3.70
C LYS A 73 -16.40 21.46 3.65
N ILE A 74 -15.89 21.32 2.44
CA ILE A 74 -14.46 21.34 2.16
C ILE A 74 -14.02 22.80 2.04
N LEU A 75 -12.97 23.16 2.77
CA LEU A 75 -12.39 24.50 2.71
C LEU A 75 -11.53 24.61 1.45
N PRO A 76 -11.69 25.67 0.64
CA PRO A 76 -10.80 25.90 -0.48
C PRO A 76 -9.38 26.12 0.05
N ASP A 77 -8.45 25.34 -0.50
CA ASP A 77 -7.03 25.28 -0.15
C ASP A 77 -6.32 26.64 -0.30
N HIS A 78 -5.16 26.82 0.37
CA HIS A 78 -3.98 27.64 -0.05
C HIS A 78 -3.13 28.27 1.07
N ASN A 79 -3.38 28.06 2.36
CA ASN A 79 -2.39 28.35 3.41
C ASN A 79 -2.75 27.68 4.75
N HIS A 80 -2.31 26.43 4.89
CA HIS A 80 -2.72 25.44 5.91
C HIS A 80 -2.50 25.80 7.39
N THR A 81 -1.94 26.95 7.74
CA THR A 81 -1.46 27.18 9.11
C THR A 81 -2.37 28.00 10.03
N HIS A 82 -3.35 28.77 9.52
CA HIS A 82 -4.11 29.69 10.40
C HIS A 82 -5.61 29.88 10.09
N TRP A 83 -6.21 29.09 9.19
CA TRP A 83 -7.51 29.49 8.64
C TRP A 83 -8.68 29.44 9.63
N VAL A 84 -8.69 28.54 10.62
CA VAL A 84 -9.81 28.44 11.58
C VAL A 84 -9.96 29.74 12.39
N GLN A 85 -8.83 30.32 12.80
CA GLN A 85 -8.80 31.58 13.56
C GLN A 85 -9.08 32.82 12.68
N HIS A 86 -8.99 32.68 11.36
CA HIS A 86 -9.12 33.77 10.39
C HIS A 86 -10.11 33.47 9.28
N ALA A 87 -11.07 32.57 9.53
CA ALA A 87 -12.10 32.27 8.56
C ALA A 87 -12.79 33.61 8.23
N PRO A 88 -12.82 34.02 6.95
CA PRO A 88 -13.39 35.29 6.58
C PRO A 88 -14.83 35.33 7.09
N VAL A 89 -15.29 36.50 7.53
CA VAL A 89 -16.66 36.70 8.05
C VAL A 89 -17.73 36.23 7.04
N SER A 90 -17.38 36.12 5.76
CA SER A 90 -18.21 35.59 4.68
C SER A 90 -18.27 34.06 4.57
N PHE A 91 -17.47 33.31 5.34
CA PHE A 91 -17.51 31.86 5.32
C PHE A 91 -18.79 31.37 6.00
N ASP A 92 -19.65 30.76 5.18
CA ASP A 92 -20.90 30.16 5.63
C ASP A 92 -20.86 28.65 5.32
N PRO A 93 -20.79 27.75 6.32
CA PRO A 93 -20.75 26.31 6.10
C PRO A 93 -22.09 25.74 5.61
N CYS A 94 -23.18 26.49 5.73
CA CYS A 94 -24.50 26.10 5.24
C CYS A 94 -24.67 26.40 3.76
N LYS A 95 -23.85 27.30 3.21
CA LYS A 95 -23.82 27.60 1.79
C LYS A 95 -22.75 26.78 1.08
N ALA A 96 -23.12 26.31 -0.10
CA ALA A 96 -22.23 25.55 -0.97
C ALA A 96 -21.56 24.36 -0.28
N TRP A 97 -22.34 23.61 0.49
CA TRP A 97 -21.92 22.37 1.14
C TRP A 97 -21.45 21.33 0.10
N THR A 98 -20.54 20.46 0.55
CA THR A 98 -20.06 19.29 -0.18
C THR A 98 -20.99 18.10 0.03
N ALA A 99 -21.40 17.89 1.27
CA ALA A 99 -22.46 16.94 1.60
C ALA A 99 -23.42 17.51 2.65
N ILE A 100 -24.64 16.98 2.70
CA ILE A 100 -25.68 17.39 3.65
C ILE A 100 -26.36 16.15 4.23
N SER A 101 -26.64 16.17 5.52
CA SER A 101 -27.40 15.14 6.21
C SER A 101 -28.89 15.28 5.91
N PRO A 102 -29.71 14.27 6.27
CA PRO A 102 -31.13 14.48 6.49
C PRO A 102 -31.39 15.54 7.56
N ARG A 103 -32.62 16.03 7.63
CA ARG A 103 -33.05 16.90 8.72
C ARG A 103 -32.91 16.18 10.06
N THR A 104 -32.28 16.81 11.04
CA THR A 104 -32.19 16.32 12.41
C THR A 104 -32.87 17.28 13.38
N GLU A 105 -33.65 16.73 14.28
CA GLU A 105 -34.28 17.48 15.39
C GLU A 105 -33.29 17.83 16.50
N THR A 106 -32.07 17.31 16.41
CA THR A 106 -31.03 17.48 17.43
C THR A 106 -29.72 18.00 16.81
N TYR A 107 -28.94 18.67 17.65
CA TYR A 107 -27.55 19.06 17.37
C TYR A 107 -26.56 17.92 17.64
N ASP A 108 -27.03 16.68 17.84
CA ASP A 108 -26.14 15.53 17.95
C ASP A 108 -25.88 14.97 16.55
N LEU A 109 -24.69 15.26 16.02
CA LEU A 109 -24.25 14.79 14.70
C LEU A 109 -24.21 13.26 14.61
N SER A 110 -24.07 12.53 15.74
CA SER A 110 -24.12 11.07 15.73
C SER A 110 -25.50 10.51 15.35
N THR A 111 -26.56 11.33 15.48
CA THR A 111 -27.92 10.97 15.04
C THR A 111 -28.09 11.06 13.51
N ALA A 112 -27.24 11.84 12.84
CA ALA A 112 -27.15 11.92 11.39
C ALA A 112 -26.17 10.88 10.84
N ASN A 113 -26.38 9.58 11.11
CA ASN A 113 -25.44 8.54 10.71
C ASN A 113 -25.75 7.82 9.39
N LYS A 114 -26.77 8.28 8.65
CA LYS A 114 -27.23 7.66 7.40
C LYS A 114 -27.86 8.70 6.46
N ASP A 115 -28.12 8.28 5.23
CA ASP A 115 -28.90 9.01 4.22
C ASP A 115 -28.34 10.40 3.85
N TRP A 116 -27.01 10.57 3.97
CA TRP A 116 -26.32 11.78 3.53
C TRP A 116 -26.31 11.91 2.01
N LEU A 117 -26.37 13.14 1.52
CA LEU A 117 -26.36 13.48 0.11
C LEU A 117 -25.09 14.27 -0.24
N VAL A 118 -24.36 13.82 -1.27
CA VAL A 118 -23.23 14.55 -1.86
C VAL A 118 -23.73 15.48 -2.94
N ARG A 119 -23.27 16.73 -2.94
CA ARG A 119 -23.63 17.71 -3.95
C ARG A 119 -23.09 17.31 -5.32
N ARG A 120 -23.96 17.25 -6.34
CA ARG A 120 -23.54 17.05 -7.73
C ARG A 120 -22.85 18.32 -8.27
N SER A 121 -21.72 18.16 -8.96
CA SER A 121 -21.05 19.29 -9.62
C SER A 121 -22.00 19.97 -10.61
N GLY A 122 -22.11 21.30 -10.55
CA GLY A 122 -22.94 22.10 -11.46
C GLY A 122 -24.43 22.23 -11.08
N ASN A 123 -24.95 21.48 -10.10
CA ASN A 123 -26.32 21.65 -9.62
C ASN A 123 -26.36 21.77 -8.08
N ALA A 124 -26.97 22.85 -7.58
CA ALA A 124 -27.07 23.10 -6.14
C ALA A 124 -28.14 22.26 -5.44
N THR A 125 -29.11 21.70 -6.17
CA THR A 125 -30.31 21.10 -5.58
C THR A 125 -30.37 19.57 -5.67
N GLU A 126 -29.51 18.96 -6.49
CA GLU A 126 -29.45 17.50 -6.63
C GLU A 126 -28.30 16.89 -5.85
N GLY A 127 -28.64 16.00 -4.92
CA GLY A 127 -27.70 15.22 -4.14
C GLY A 127 -27.62 13.77 -4.64
N ILE A 128 -26.42 13.19 -4.61
CA ILE A 128 -26.18 11.76 -4.82
C ILE A 128 -26.11 11.11 -3.43
N PRO A 129 -26.95 10.12 -3.09
CA PRO A 129 -26.88 9.48 -1.78
C PRO A 129 -25.55 8.76 -1.60
N PHE A 130 -24.96 8.89 -0.40
CA PHE A 130 -23.90 7.98 0.03
C PHE A 130 -24.49 6.57 0.18
N ILE A 131 -23.82 5.57 -0.39
CA ILE A 131 -24.13 4.16 -0.16
C ILE A 131 -23.58 3.75 1.22
N TYR A 132 -22.50 4.38 1.67
CA TYR A 132 -21.95 4.19 3.00
C TYR A 132 -21.44 5.51 3.59
N PHE A 133 -21.95 5.80 4.78
CA PHE A 133 -21.51 6.89 5.63
C PHE A 133 -21.59 6.37 7.06
N LYS A 134 -20.56 6.56 7.85
CA LYS A 134 -20.59 6.21 9.27
C LYS A 134 -19.96 7.32 10.09
N ILE A 135 -20.68 7.76 11.10
CA ILE A 135 -20.25 8.74 12.08
C ILE A 135 -20.59 8.23 13.47
N TRP A 136 -19.69 8.43 14.42
CA TRP A 136 -19.93 8.06 15.81
C TRP A 136 -19.10 8.92 16.75
N CYS A 137 -19.55 8.98 18.01
CA CYS A 137 -18.81 9.62 19.09
C CYS A 137 -17.48 8.89 19.30
N ASN A 138 -16.37 9.59 19.19
CA ASN A 138 -15.03 9.06 19.42
C ASN A 138 -14.42 9.53 20.75
N ASP A 139 -15.26 10.03 21.66
CA ASP A 139 -14.83 10.35 23.01
C ASP A 139 -14.59 9.06 23.80
N CYS A 140 -13.39 8.92 24.35
CA CYS A 140 -13.24 8.01 25.46
C CYS A 140 -13.98 8.59 26.67
N ASN A 141 -14.91 7.82 27.25
CA ASN A 141 -15.51 8.15 28.53
C ASN A 141 -14.84 7.28 29.62
N GLN A 142 -14.52 7.88 30.76
CA GLN A 142 -13.95 7.18 31.92
C GLN A 142 -14.90 6.08 32.43
N ASP A 143 -16.21 6.22 32.21
CA ASP A 143 -17.22 5.32 32.76
C ASP A 143 -17.39 3.99 31.99
N VAL A 144 -16.95 3.92 30.72
CA VAL A 144 -17.16 2.74 29.87
C VAL A 144 -15.88 2.40 29.12
N LYS A 145 -15.09 1.45 29.66
CA LYS A 145 -13.89 0.85 29.04
C LYS A 145 -13.06 1.86 28.23
N PRO A 146 -12.41 2.84 28.89
CA PRO A 146 -11.63 3.86 28.20
C PRO A 146 -10.63 3.17 27.25
N CYS A 147 -10.62 3.62 25.99
CA CYS A 147 -9.62 3.20 25.01
C CYS A 147 -9.52 1.68 24.81
N ASN A 148 -10.67 0.98 24.81
CA ASN A 148 -10.75 -0.48 24.67
C ASN A 148 -9.93 -1.28 25.71
N ASN A 149 -9.71 -0.72 26.91
CA ASN A 149 -8.83 -1.27 27.95
C ASN A 149 -7.37 -1.43 27.50
N ALA A 150 -6.95 -0.61 26.53
CA ALA A 150 -5.66 -0.68 25.87
C ALA A 150 -5.04 0.73 25.78
N GLY A 151 -5.33 1.57 26.78
CA GLY A 151 -4.83 2.94 26.84
C GLY A 151 -5.49 3.76 27.94
N THR A 152 -5.02 5.01 28.05
CA THR A 152 -5.54 6.01 28.99
C THR A 152 -6.31 7.09 28.23
N CYS A 153 -7.48 7.45 28.75
CA CYS A 153 -8.29 8.53 28.20
C CYS A 153 -7.78 9.89 28.67
N GLY A 154 -7.39 10.75 27.72
CA GLY A 154 -6.94 12.11 27.96
C GLY A 154 -8.10 13.06 28.32
N ALA A 155 -7.74 14.25 28.82
CA ALA A 155 -8.71 15.28 29.16
C ALA A 155 -9.52 15.77 27.95
N ASP A 156 -8.95 15.66 26.74
CA ASP A 156 -9.55 16.08 25.47
C ASP A 156 -10.46 15.01 24.84
N GLY A 157 -10.64 13.86 25.50
CA GLY A 157 -11.41 12.73 24.96
C GLY A 157 -10.62 11.85 23.98
N ASP A 158 -9.33 12.12 23.80
CA ASP A 158 -8.41 11.33 22.98
C ASP A 158 -7.76 10.20 23.77
N CYS A 159 -7.45 9.10 23.09
CA CYS A 159 -6.80 7.94 23.70
C CYS A 159 -5.28 7.95 23.53
N SER A 160 -4.56 7.80 24.64
CA SER A 160 -3.14 7.45 24.65
C SER A 160 -3.02 5.93 24.79
N CYS A 161 -2.58 5.25 23.73
CA CYS A 161 -2.55 3.79 23.70
C CYS A 161 -1.38 3.20 24.48
N ASP A 162 -1.65 2.06 25.12
CA ASP A 162 -0.61 1.25 25.74
C ASP A 162 0.32 0.67 24.66
N GLU A 163 1.49 0.22 25.07
CA GLU A 163 2.43 -0.45 24.18
C GLU A 163 1.79 -1.65 23.47
N GLY A 164 2.08 -1.81 22.17
CA GLY A 164 1.49 -2.87 21.35
C GLY A 164 0.12 -2.54 20.75
N ARG A 165 -0.39 -1.32 20.96
CA ARG A 165 -1.75 -0.91 20.58
C ARG A 165 -1.77 0.40 19.82
N TYR A 166 -2.68 0.52 18.85
CA TYR A 166 -2.85 1.75 18.08
C TYR A 166 -4.28 1.90 17.52
N GLY A 167 -4.50 3.00 16.80
CA GLY A 167 -5.73 3.27 16.07
C GLY A 167 -6.79 3.96 16.92
N LEU A 168 -7.99 4.10 16.36
CA LEU A 168 -9.11 4.74 17.06
C LEU A 168 -9.43 3.98 18.34
N ASN A 169 -9.41 4.67 19.47
CA ASN A 169 -9.61 4.11 20.79
C ASN A 169 -8.72 2.89 21.10
N CYS A 170 -7.51 2.82 20.53
CA CYS A 170 -6.55 1.73 20.76
C CYS A 170 -7.11 0.34 20.39
N ALA A 171 -8.03 0.30 19.41
CA ALA A 171 -8.71 -0.92 19.01
C ALA A 171 -7.82 -1.93 18.27
N LEU A 172 -6.64 -1.52 17.79
CA LEU A 172 -5.78 -2.33 16.96
C LEU A 172 -4.52 -2.76 17.72
N SER A 173 -4.13 -4.01 17.53
CA SER A 173 -2.81 -4.51 17.91
C SER A 173 -1.76 -3.99 16.93
N ASP A 174 -0.50 -3.92 17.35
CA ASP A 174 0.64 -3.51 16.52
C ASP A 174 0.58 -4.04 15.08
N PRO A 175 0.86 -3.18 14.08
CA PRO A 175 0.77 -3.60 12.70
C PRO A 175 1.94 -4.50 12.35
N CYS A 176 1.77 -5.25 11.26
CA CYS A 176 2.88 -6.00 10.71
C CYS A 176 4.05 -5.05 10.39
N PRO A 177 5.30 -5.33 10.78
CA PRO A 177 6.42 -4.44 10.44
C PRO A 177 6.82 -4.47 8.97
N LEU A 178 6.51 -5.56 8.26
CA LEU A 178 6.89 -5.78 6.86
C LEU A 178 5.77 -6.52 6.14
N LEU A 179 5.13 -5.88 5.17
CA LEU A 179 4.19 -6.54 4.28
C LEU A 179 4.95 -7.12 3.10
N VAL A 180 4.53 -8.30 2.65
CA VAL A 180 5.04 -8.92 1.44
C VAL A 180 3.89 -9.34 0.55
N SER A 181 4.07 -9.17 -0.75
CA SER A 181 3.15 -9.72 -1.75
C SER A 181 3.34 -11.24 -1.82
N ASP A 182 2.26 -11.99 -1.97
CA ASP A 182 2.37 -13.42 -2.23
C ASP A 182 2.93 -13.66 -3.65
N GLN A 183 4.09 -14.33 -3.73
CA GLN A 183 4.79 -14.60 -4.99
C GLN A 183 3.99 -15.45 -6.00
N SER A 184 2.80 -15.95 -5.61
CA SER A 184 1.90 -16.68 -6.51
C SER A 184 1.16 -15.79 -7.51
N SER A 185 1.46 -14.49 -7.57
CA SER A 185 0.54 -13.52 -8.16
C SER A 185 1.13 -12.65 -9.27
N GLU A 186 0.25 -12.18 -10.15
CA GLU A 186 0.50 -11.19 -11.21
C GLU A 186 1.00 -9.83 -10.70
N TRP A 187 1.07 -9.63 -9.38
CA TRP A 187 1.65 -8.44 -8.76
C TRP A 187 3.13 -8.31 -9.09
N ALA A 188 3.87 -9.43 -9.09
CA ALA A 188 5.28 -9.45 -9.47
C ALA A 188 5.48 -9.28 -10.98
N SER A 189 4.49 -9.65 -11.82
CA SER A 189 4.56 -9.45 -13.28
C SER A 189 4.23 -8.03 -13.71
N HIS A 190 3.64 -7.21 -12.84
CA HIS A 190 3.62 -5.77 -13.04
C HIS A 190 4.96 -5.24 -12.50
N ASP A 191 5.95 -5.09 -13.38
CA ASP A 191 7.36 -4.67 -13.11
C ASP A 191 7.53 -3.38 -12.27
N ARG A 192 6.42 -2.76 -11.85
CA ARG A 192 6.35 -1.48 -11.14
C ARG A 192 5.94 -1.61 -9.69
N HIS A 193 5.62 -2.78 -9.16
CA HIS A 193 5.23 -2.89 -7.76
C HIS A 193 6.30 -3.56 -6.90
N PRO A 194 6.69 -2.93 -5.77
CA PRO A 194 7.55 -3.58 -4.79
C PRO A 194 6.90 -4.86 -4.24
N GLU A 195 7.72 -5.89 -4.05
CA GLU A 195 7.30 -7.14 -3.41
C GLU A 195 7.18 -6.99 -1.89
N GLU A 196 7.92 -6.03 -1.31
CA GLU A 196 8.00 -5.79 0.12
C GLU A 196 7.67 -4.33 0.44
N PHE A 197 6.92 -4.11 1.52
CA PHE A 197 6.61 -2.78 2.05
C PHE A 197 6.91 -2.71 3.55
N ASP A 198 7.86 -1.88 3.91
CA ASP A 198 8.23 -1.60 5.29
C ASP A 198 7.19 -0.70 5.95
N LEU A 199 6.94 -0.89 7.24
CA LEU A 199 6.15 0.04 8.03
C LEU A 199 6.90 1.38 8.15
N LEU A 200 6.26 2.47 7.70
CA LEU A 200 6.85 3.80 7.75
C LEU A 200 6.91 4.30 9.20
N ARG A 201 8.11 4.69 9.62
CA ARG A 201 8.39 5.20 10.98
C ARG A 201 9.16 6.52 10.89
N HIS A 202 8.94 7.37 11.88
CA HIS A 202 9.81 8.50 12.15
C HIS A 202 11.19 8.04 12.64
N GLY A 203 12.16 8.96 12.65
CA GLY A 203 13.54 8.66 13.09
C GLY A 203 13.66 8.21 14.55
N ASP A 204 12.65 8.49 15.39
CA ASP A 204 12.55 8.03 16.78
C ASP A 204 11.87 6.65 16.92
N GLY A 205 11.50 6.02 15.80
CA GLY A 205 10.81 4.73 15.76
C GLY A 205 9.29 4.81 15.87
N THR A 206 8.71 5.99 16.10
CA THR A 206 7.24 6.15 16.15
C THR A 206 6.62 5.87 14.79
N MET A 207 5.49 5.18 14.77
CA MET A 207 4.81 4.78 13.54
C MET A 207 4.09 5.99 12.92
N VAL A 208 4.24 6.14 11.60
CA VAL A 208 3.48 7.13 10.82
C VAL A 208 2.07 6.59 10.57
N VAL A 209 1.07 7.42 10.87
CA VAL A 209 -0.34 7.05 10.69
C VAL A 209 -1.11 8.02 9.81
N VAL A 210 -1.96 7.48 8.94
CA VAL A 210 -2.98 8.21 8.17
C VAL A 210 -4.31 7.56 8.46
N ASN A 211 -5.30 8.38 8.82
CA ASN A 211 -6.64 7.91 9.23
C ASN A 211 -6.60 6.87 10.35
N SER A 212 -5.70 7.09 11.31
CA SER A 212 -5.44 6.22 12.46
C SER A 212 -5.03 4.80 12.02
N ARG A 213 -4.37 4.66 10.87
CA ARG A 213 -3.82 3.42 10.32
C ARG A 213 -2.36 3.59 9.92
N PRO A 214 -1.56 2.52 10.01
CA PRO A 214 -0.16 2.54 9.56
C PRO A 214 -0.08 2.94 8.09
N VAL A 215 1.00 3.64 7.76
CA VAL A 215 1.46 3.80 6.38
C VAL A 215 2.60 2.83 6.15
N TYR A 216 2.53 2.09 5.05
CA TYR A 216 3.65 1.27 4.58
C TYR A 216 4.30 1.94 3.39
N TYR A 217 5.60 1.75 3.22
CA TYR A 217 6.35 2.31 2.12
C TYR A 217 7.33 1.30 1.53
N ALA A 218 7.68 1.52 0.28
CA ALA A 218 8.71 0.78 -0.40
C ALA A 218 9.46 1.72 -1.34
N ARG A 219 10.79 1.59 -1.37
CA ARG A 219 11.63 2.32 -2.32
C ARG A 219 11.60 1.59 -3.65
N MET A 220 11.19 2.28 -4.72
CA MET A 220 11.23 1.72 -6.06
C MET A 220 12.67 1.78 -6.58
N PHE A 221 13.18 0.66 -7.10
CA PHE A 221 14.55 0.54 -7.66
C PHE A 221 15.71 0.82 -6.69
N PRO A 222 15.86 0.07 -5.57
CA PRO A 222 16.95 0.28 -4.62
C PRO A 222 18.35 0.04 -5.21
N GLU A 223 18.46 -0.73 -6.30
CA GLU A 223 19.74 -1.22 -6.84
C GLU A 223 20.25 -0.50 -8.08
N MET A 224 19.59 0.55 -8.61
CA MET A 224 20.21 1.29 -9.71
C MET A 224 21.39 2.13 -9.18
N PRO A 225 22.64 1.82 -9.55
CA PRO A 225 23.79 2.58 -9.09
C PRO A 225 23.64 4.03 -9.53
N VAL A 226 23.83 4.96 -8.59
CA VAL A 226 23.70 6.43 -8.72
C VAL A 226 24.55 7.02 -9.87
N HIS A 227 25.43 6.22 -10.47
CA HIS A 227 26.35 6.63 -11.53
C HIS A 227 26.04 6.07 -12.91
N ALA A 228 24.92 5.37 -13.12
CA ALA A 228 24.51 5.05 -14.48
C ALA A 228 24.19 6.37 -15.21
N PRO A 229 24.94 6.75 -16.28
CA PRO A 229 24.62 7.93 -17.05
C PRO A 229 23.21 7.76 -17.60
N ILE A 230 22.32 8.63 -17.12
CA ILE A 230 20.93 8.73 -17.56
C ILE A 230 20.96 8.87 -19.09
N PRO A 231 20.46 7.89 -19.87
CA PRO A 231 20.40 8.00 -21.32
C PRO A 231 19.68 9.30 -21.68
N ASP A 232 20.20 10.00 -22.68
CA ASP A 232 19.81 11.35 -23.05
C ASP A 232 18.29 11.60 -22.98
N LYS A 233 17.97 12.58 -22.14
CA LYS A 233 16.81 13.44 -21.86
C LYS A 233 15.60 13.54 -22.80
N ASP A 234 15.49 12.77 -23.88
CA ASP A 234 14.46 13.00 -24.91
C ASP A 234 13.15 12.22 -24.71
N ASP A 235 13.06 11.35 -23.69
CA ASP A 235 11.80 10.68 -23.35
C ASP A 235 11.23 11.19 -22.02
N ASN A 236 10.17 12.00 -22.10
CA ASN A 236 9.49 12.71 -21.00
C ASN A 236 8.81 11.79 -19.96
N THR A 237 9.13 10.50 -19.92
CA THR A 237 8.50 9.50 -19.05
C THR A 237 9.47 8.86 -18.05
N MET A 238 10.64 9.47 -17.87
CA MET A 238 11.69 8.93 -17.01
C MET A 238 11.31 9.05 -15.53
N PHE A 239 10.89 7.92 -14.95
CA PHE A 239 10.74 7.76 -13.50
C PHE A 239 12.04 8.22 -12.83
N SER A 240 11.95 9.30 -12.06
CA SER A 240 13.09 9.74 -11.27
C SER A 240 13.38 8.70 -10.19
N ASN A 241 14.63 8.61 -9.70
CA ASN A 241 15.02 7.82 -8.51
C ASN A 241 14.28 8.21 -7.20
N ARG A 242 13.20 8.99 -7.30
CA ARG A 242 12.38 9.55 -6.23
C ARG A 242 11.06 8.81 -6.02
N SER A 243 10.80 7.76 -6.81
CA SER A 243 9.53 7.06 -6.72
C SER A 243 9.45 6.19 -5.46
N PHE A 244 8.49 6.51 -4.61
CA PHE A 244 8.08 5.67 -3.49
C PHE A 244 6.73 5.05 -3.82
N ALA A 245 6.55 3.80 -3.43
CA ALA A 245 5.24 3.19 -3.36
C ALA A 245 4.76 3.24 -1.91
N LEU A 246 3.52 3.66 -1.66
CA LEU A 246 2.92 3.68 -0.33
C LEU A 246 1.65 2.84 -0.29
N ILE A 247 1.40 2.17 0.84
CA ILE A 247 0.10 1.61 1.19
C ILE A 247 -0.50 2.45 2.31
N LEU A 248 -1.66 3.08 2.05
CA LEU A 248 -2.31 4.00 2.98
C LEU A 248 -3.82 3.78 3.06
N PHE A 249 -4.43 4.10 4.20
CA PHE A 249 -5.87 3.91 4.42
C PHE A 249 -6.64 5.22 4.20
N THR A 250 -7.71 5.16 3.41
CA THR A 250 -8.59 6.31 3.13
C THR A 250 -9.91 6.24 3.90
N GLY A 251 -9.99 5.48 4.99
CA GLY A 251 -11.22 5.37 5.79
C GLY A 251 -12.10 4.17 5.44
N ARG A 252 -12.19 3.80 4.16
CA ARG A 252 -12.93 2.60 3.72
C ARG A 252 -12.11 1.60 2.92
N ARG A 253 -11.00 2.04 2.32
CA ARG A 253 -10.14 1.20 1.49
C ARG A 253 -8.69 1.47 1.81
N TRP A 254 -7.87 0.50 1.46
CA TRP A 254 -6.43 0.66 1.35
C TRP A 254 -6.08 1.01 -0.08
N TYR A 255 -5.24 2.02 -0.26
CA TYR A 255 -4.76 2.48 -1.55
C TYR A 255 -3.28 2.13 -1.64
N GLY A 256 -2.86 1.53 -2.75
CA GLY A 256 -1.47 1.50 -3.15
C GLY A 256 -1.23 2.63 -4.13
N VAL A 257 -0.35 3.54 -3.73
CA VAL A 257 -0.06 4.76 -4.47
C VAL A 257 1.39 4.72 -4.91
N VAL A 258 1.64 5.11 -6.14
CA VAL A 258 2.99 5.39 -6.63
C VAL A 258 3.07 6.87 -6.93
N THR A 259 4.14 7.48 -6.45
CA THR A 259 4.31 8.92 -6.54
C THR A 259 5.76 9.25 -6.76
N ASP A 260 5.99 9.99 -7.83
CA ASP A 260 7.18 10.73 -8.17
C ASP A 260 7.06 12.22 -7.78
N SER A 261 5.88 12.61 -7.30
CA SER A 261 5.33 13.97 -7.35
C SER A 261 4.95 14.52 -5.98
N PHE A 262 5.55 14.03 -4.91
CA PHE A 262 5.61 14.81 -3.68
C PHE A 262 6.51 16.03 -3.93
N ILE A 263 5.91 17.08 -4.50
CA ILE A 263 6.54 18.32 -5.00
C ILE A 263 7.45 18.97 -3.95
N SER A 264 7.21 18.72 -2.66
CA SER A 264 7.96 19.27 -1.53
C SER A 264 9.21 18.48 -1.13
N LEU A 265 9.40 17.25 -1.60
CA LEU A 265 10.49 16.39 -1.13
C LEU A 265 11.73 16.53 -2.02
N SER A 266 12.90 16.71 -1.38
CA SER A 266 14.18 16.94 -2.07
C SER A 266 14.70 15.68 -2.78
N ASN A 267 15.69 15.80 -3.67
CA ASN A 267 16.23 14.65 -4.42
C ASN A 267 16.82 13.54 -3.54
N GLU A 268 17.16 13.85 -2.30
CA GLU A 268 17.74 12.92 -1.31
C GLU A 268 16.73 12.58 -0.22
N THR A 269 15.43 12.51 -0.57
CA THR A 269 14.36 12.27 0.40
C THR A 269 14.69 11.08 1.28
N THR A 270 14.99 11.37 2.54
CA THR A 270 15.21 10.34 3.54
C THR A 270 13.85 9.78 3.96
N THR A 271 13.84 8.56 4.49
CA THR A 271 12.62 7.98 5.08
C THR A 271 12.06 8.86 6.20
N VAL A 272 12.93 9.61 6.89
CA VAL A 272 12.55 10.59 7.92
C VAL A 272 11.80 11.78 7.35
N GLU A 273 12.26 12.36 6.24
CA GLU A 273 11.57 13.48 5.57
C GLU A 273 10.22 13.04 5.00
N LEU A 274 10.16 11.84 4.40
CA LEU A 274 8.89 11.25 3.95
C LEU A 274 7.93 11.06 5.13
N ALA A 275 8.41 10.49 6.24
CA ALA A 275 7.60 10.33 7.45
C ALA A 275 7.07 11.66 7.99
N GLN A 276 7.91 12.70 8.03
CA GLN A 276 7.50 14.04 8.45
C GLN A 276 6.46 14.66 7.52
N PHE A 277 6.65 14.56 6.21
CA PHE A 277 5.69 15.05 5.22
C PHE A 277 4.34 14.33 5.36
N ILE A 278 4.34 13.00 5.48
CA ILE A 278 3.10 12.24 5.61
C ILE A 278 2.35 12.59 6.90
N SER A 279 3.05 12.86 7.99
CA SER A 279 2.42 13.21 9.27
C SER A 279 1.91 14.67 9.30
N ASN A 280 2.60 15.60 8.64
CA ASN A 280 2.34 17.04 8.82
C ASN A 280 1.60 17.68 7.65
N ASP A 281 1.88 17.25 6.42
CA ASP A 281 1.46 17.95 5.21
C ASP A 281 0.57 17.11 4.30
N PHE A 282 0.61 15.78 4.44
CA PHE A 282 -0.17 14.89 3.60
C PHE A 282 -1.64 14.82 4.01
N HIS A 283 -2.51 14.93 3.02
CA HIS A 283 -3.93 14.64 3.15
C HIS A 283 -4.41 13.88 1.92
N THR A 284 -5.06 12.75 2.16
CA THR A 284 -5.67 11.90 1.11
C THR A 284 -6.61 12.66 0.15
N PHE A 285 -7.24 13.75 0.60
CA PHE A 285 -8.07 14.59 -0.26
C PHE A 285 -7.23 15.60 -1.04
N PHE A 286 -6.43 16.43 -0.36
CA PHE A 286 -5.74 17.59 -0.96
C PHE A 286 -4.42 17.26 -1.66
N SER A 287 -3.70 16.23 -1.19
CA SER A 287 -2.44 15.85 -1.80
C SER A 287 -2.65 15.23 -3.18
N SER A 288 -1.73 15.57 -4.08
CA SER A 288 -1.60 14.96 -5.41
C SER A 288 -0.83 13.66 -5.29
N TYR A 289 -1.43 12.57 -5.78
CA TYR A 289 -0.82 11.26 -5.87
C TYR A 289 -1.62 10.41 -6.86
N ASN A 290 -0.98 9.40 -7.47
CA ASN A 290 -1.63 8.46 -8.35
C ASN A 290 -1.97 7.18 -7.58
N VAL A 291 -3.21 6.74 -7.69
CA VAL A 291 -3.66 5.45 -7.14
C VAL A 291 -3.43 4.42 -8.23
N GLU A 292 -2.58 3.45 -7.97
CA GLU A 292 -2.34 2.34 -8.91
C GLU A 292 -3.17 1.12 -8.55
N ILE A 293 -3.40 0.90 -7.26
CA ILE A 293 -4.20 -0.22 -6.78
C ILE A 293 -5.10 0.21 -5.62
N ILE A 294 -6.23 -0.47 -5.48
CA ILE A 294 -7.23 -0.14 -4.47
C ILE A 294 -7.82 -1.42 -3.91
N SER A 295 -8.00 -1.49 -2.59
CA SER A 295 -8.60 -2.67 -1.98
C SER A 295 -10.11 -2.73 -2.21
N GLU A 296 -10.74 -3.87 -1.93
CA GLU A 296 -12.18 -3.91 -1.66
C GLU A 296 -12.55 -2.99 -0.47
N PRO A 297 -13.81 -2.55 -0.34
CA PRO A 297 -14.25 -1.84 0.85
C PRO A 297 -14.07 -2.72 2.09
N VAL A 298 -13.41 -2.18 3.09
CA VAL A 298 -13.16 -2.86 4.37
C VAL A 298 -13.75 -2.06 5.52
N SER A 299 -13.91 -2.70 6.67
CA SER A 299 -14.23 -1.98 7.90
C SER A 299 -13.05 -1.08 8.29
N HIS A 300 -13.32 -0.04 9.09
CA HIS A 300 -12.30 0.42 10.06
C HIS A 300 -11.80 -0.81 10.84
N ILE A 301 -10.65 -0.91 11.49
CA ILE A 301 -10.09 -2.19 12.00
C ILE A 301 -9.50 -3.17 10.98
N ALA A 302 -9.85 -3.13 9.69
CA ALA A 302 -9.20 -4.01 8.73
C ALA A 302 -7.77 -3.57 8.43
N LEU A 303 -6.86 -4.55 8.36
CA LEU A 303 -5.47 -4.40 7.93
C LEU A 303 -5.37 -4.54 6.39
N PRO A 304 -4.26 -4.11 5.76
CA PRO A 304 -4.09 -4.26 4.31
C PRO A 304 -3.85 -5.71 3.87
N THR A 305 -3.74 -6.62 4.84
CA THR A 305 -3.45 -8.04 4.64
C THR A 305 -4.71 -8.86 4.40
N ASN A 306 -4.61 -9.90 3.57
CA ASN A 306 -5.70 -10.85 3.31
C ASN A 306 -6.99 -10.24 2.73
N ILE A 307 -6.89 -9.07 2.08
CA ILE A 307 -8.01 -8.41 1.38
C ILE A 307 -7.81 -8.47 -0.13
N LYS A 308 -8.89 -8.33 -0.90
CA LYS A 308 -8.81 -8.25 -2.36
C LYS A 308 -8.32 -6.88 -2.80
N TRP A 309 -7.48 -6.85 -3.82
CA TRP A 309 -6.99 -5.64 -4.47
C TRP A 309 -7.47 -5.59 -5.92
N TYR A 310 -7.53 -4.39 -6.48
CA TYR A 310 -7.95 -4.14 -7.85
C TYR A 310 -7.00 -3.11 -8.46
N VAL A 311 -6.71 -3.25 -9.75
CA VAL A 311 -5.97 -2.23 -10.50
C VAL A 311 -6.84 -0.98 -10.64
N SER A 312 -6.21 0.18 -10.50
CA SER A 312 -6.80 1.50 -10.77
C SER A 312 -6.19 2.07 -12.03
N ASP A 313 -6.97 2.80 -12.83
CA ASP A 313 -6.43 3.57 -13.93
C ASP A 313 -5.60 4.73 -13.34
N PRO A 314 -4.30 4.87 -13.68
CA PRO A 314 -3.42 5.88 -13.10
C PRO A 314 -3.84 7.32 -13.44
N ILE A 315 -4.75 7.50 -14.39
CA ILE A 315 -5.18 8.82 -14.86
C ILE A 315 -6.32 9.34 -13.95
N ILE A 316 -5.94 9.94 -12.81
CA ILE A 316 -6.77 10.80 -11.91
C ILE A 316 -7.76 10.07 -10.99
N LYS A 317 -7.39 9.79 -9.73
CA LYS A 317 -8.28 9.37 -8.59
C LYS A 317 -9.58 8.66 -9.05
N GLN A 318 -9.46 7.66 -9.94
CA GLN A 318 -10.61 6.98 -10.54
C GLN A 318 -11.01 5.78 -9.68
N PRO A 319 -12.30 5.41 -9.64
CA PRO A 319 -12.72 4.20 -8.94
C PRO A 319 -11.99 2.96 -9.44
N ALA A 320 -11.87 1.96 -8.55
CA ALA A 320 -11.34 0.63 -8.87
C ALA A 320 -11.91 0.08 -10.19
N ASP A 321 -11.05 -0.46 -11.05
CA ASP A 321 -11.52 -1.34 -12.12
C ASP A 321 -11.85 -2.70 -11.50
N ARG A 322 -13.13 -2.89 -11.15
CA ARG A 322 -13.59 -4.12 -10.49
C ARG A 322 -13.46 -5.36 -11.37
N ASP A 323 -13.32 -5.18 -12.68
CA ASP A 323 -13.13 -6.25 -13.65
C ASP A 323 -11.66 -6.68 -13.75
N LYS A 324 -10.75 -5.96 -13.08
CA LYS A 324 -9.33 -6.28 -12.96
C LYS A 324 -8.92 -6.55 -11.50
N PRO A 325 -9.43 -7.63 -10.87
CA PRO A 325 -8.97 -8.03 -9.56
C PRO A 325 -7.50 -8.45 -9.63
N LEU A 326 -6.72 -7.99 -8.67
CA LEU A 326 -5.40 -8.53 -8.40
C LEU A 326 -5.57 -9.80 -7.57
N TYR A 327 -5.07 -10.91 -8.12
CA TYR A 327 -5.08 -12.19 -7.42
C TYR A 327 -4.10 -12.26 -6.26
N SER A 328 -3.22 -11.26 -6.15
CA SER A 328 -2.28 -11.17 -5.05
C SER A 328 -2.94 -10.77 -3.75
N LYS A 329 -2.29 -11.16 -2.67
CA LYS A 329 -2.59 -10.69 -1.33
C LYS A 329 -1.31 -10.20 -0.70
N LEU A 330 -1.41 -9.04 -0.07
CA LEU A 330 -0.43 -8.65 0.92
C LEU A 330 -0.61 -9.55 2.15
N THR A 331 0.50 -10.06 2.65
CA THR A 331 0.57 -10.80 3.91
C THR A 331 1.66 -10.21 4.79
N CYS A 332 1.59 -10.47 6.09
CA CYS A 332 2.68 -10.10 6.97
C CYS A 332 3.89 -10.99 6.69
N ALA A 333 5.12 -10.47 6.61
CA ALA A 333 6.31 -11.31 6.43
C ALA A 333 6.60 -12.21 7.66
N PHE A 334 6.06 -11.83 8.81
CA PHE A 334 6.28 -12.50 10.08
C PHE A 334 5.13 -13.44 10.40
N CYS A 335 5.46 -14.61 10.91
CA CYS A 335 4.48 -15.62 11.26
C CYS A 335 3.91 -15.40 12.66
N HIS A 336 2.61 -15.64 12.77
CA HIS A 336 1.84 -15.62 14.01
C HIS A 336 0.90 -16.82 14.02
N ASP A 337 0.85 -17.56 15.12
CA ASP A 337 0.21 -18.88 15.17
C ASP A 337 -1.27 -18.87 14.74
N LEU A 338 -1.96 -17.72 14.89
CA LEU A 338 -3.37 -17.57 14.54
C LEU A 338 -3.61 -16.86 13.20
N ASP A 339 -2.89 -15.76 12.96
CA ASP A 339 -3.21 -14.85 11.85
C ASP A 339 -2.40 -15.14 10.59
N TYR A 340 -1.17 -15.61 10.77
CA TYR A 340 -0.21 -15.86 9.70
C TYR A 340 0.59 -17.14 10.00
N PRO A 341 -0.07 -18.32 9.98
CA PRO A 341 0.61 -19.57 10.26
C PRO A 341 1.55 -19.96 9.11
N CYS A 342 2.61 -20.68 9.44
CA CYS A 342 3.44 -21.33 8.43
C CYS A 342 2.68 -22.53 7.82
N TYR A 343 2.62 -22.58 6.49
CA TYR A 343 1.98 -23.65 5.73
C TYR A 343 2.98 -24.76 5.37
N ASN A 344 2.46 -25.85 4.81
CA ASN A 344 3.24 -26.96 4.24
C ASN A 344 4.33 -27.52 5.18
N GLY A 345 4.04 -27.57 6.48
CA GLY A 345 4.98 -28.08 7.50
C GLY A 345 6.11 -27.12 7.87
N GLY A 346 6.04 -25.86 7.42
CA GLY A 346 6.95 -24.82 7.89
C GLY A 346 6.81 -24.58 9.39
N VAL A 347 7.92 -24.21 10.03
CA VAL A 347 7.96 -23.94 11.48
C VAL A 347 8.22 -22.46 11.69
N CYS A 348 7.38 -21.82 12.52
CA CYS A 348 7.54 -20.41 12.87
C CYS A 348 8.74 -20.26 13.82
N MET A 349 9.90 -19.87 13.29
CA MET A 349 11.16 -19.78 14.03
C MET A 349 11.52 -18.33 14.35
N GLY A 350 11.95 -18.06 15.58
CA GLY A 350 12.41 -16.75 16.04
C GLY A 350 12.11 -16.53 17.52
N GLN A 351 12.71 -15.50 18.12
CA GLN A 351 12.36 -15.12 19.49
C GLN A 351 10.97 -14.48 19.50
N PRO A 352 10.14 -14.76 20.53
CA PRO A 352 8.92 -13.98 20.75
C PRO A 352 9.28 -12.50 20.86
N CYS A 353 8.36 -11.63 20.46
CA CYS A 353 8.54 -10.19 20.62
C CYS A 353 8.88 -9.91 22.09
N ASN A 354 9.92 -9.10 22.32
CA ASN A 354 10.16 -8.60 23.66
C ASN A 354 8.95 -7.73 24.08
N ASN A 355 8.80 -7.48 25.39
CA ASN A 355 7.70 -6.66 25.90
C ASN A 355 7.71 -5.23 25.32
N SER A 356 8.81 -4.80 24.70
CA SER A 356 8.97 -3.47 24.10
C SER A 356 8.49 -3.35 22.64
N GLY A 357 7.61 -4.25 22.18
CA GLY A 357 7.06 -4.24 20.82
C GLY A 357 8.07 -4.46 19.67
N THR A 358 9.35 -4.67 19.98
CA THR A 358 10.40 -4.91 18.99
C THR A 358 10.53 -6.41 18.74
N CYS A 359 9.73 -6.90 17.80
CA CYS A 359 9.82 -8.27 17.32
C CYS A 359 11.10 -8.41 16.47
N ALA A 360 12.06 -9.24 16.89
CA ALA A 360 13.04 -9.85 15.99
C ALA A 360 12.36 -10.93 15.14
N GLY A 361 11.26 -10.54 14.48
CA GLY A 361 10.02 -11.32 14.38
C GLY A 361 10.20 -12.74 13.89
N LYS A 362 9.34 -13.64 14.40
CA LYS A 362 9.34 -15.02 13.95
C LYS A 362 9.08 -15.06 12.44
N ARG A 363 9.92 -15.77 11.70
CA ARG A 363 9.77 -16.04 10.27
C ARG A 363 9.55 -17.52 10.07
N CYS A 364 8.83 -17.90 9.02
CA CYS A 364 8.67 -19.30 8.70
C CYS A 364 9.99 -19.89 8.18
N SER A 365 10.40 -21.00 8.78
CA SER A 365 11.40 -21.88 8.20
C SER A 365 10.69 -22.94 7.38
N CYS A 366 10.88 -22.86 6.07
CA CYS A 366 10.23 -23.73 5.10
C CYS A 366 10.95 -25.07 4.97
N LEU A 367 10.18 -26.14 4.81
CA LEU A 367 10.72 -27.45 4.46
C LEU A 367 11.26 -27.41 3.02
N LEU A 368 12.20 -28.30 2.72
CA LEU A 368 12.74 -28.49 1.36
C LEU A 368 11.59 -28.65 0.34
N GLY A 369 11.63 -27.84 -0.73
CA GLY A 369 10.58 -27.82 -1.75
C GLY A 369 9.37 -26.95 -1.40
N THR A 370 9.44 -26.12 -0.38
CA THR A 370 8.42 -25.11 -0.08
C THR A 370 9.04 -23.72 0.01
N PHE A 371 8.30 -22.69 -0.42
CA PHE A 371 8.77 -21.31 -0.51
C PHE A 371 7.64 -20.30 -0.30
N GLY A 372 8.02 -19.02 -0.24
CA GLY A 372 7.16 -17.91 0.18
C GLY A 372 7.32 -17.58 1.66
N SER A 373 6.86 -16.40 2.06
CA SER A 373 6.99 -15.87 3.43
C SER A 373 6.37 -16.75 4.52
N HIS A 374 5.35 -17.53 4.16
CA HIS A 374 4.68 -18.51 5.03
C HIS A 374 4.84 -19.94 4.53
N CYS A 375 5.80 -20.22 3.66
CA CYS A 375 5.96 -21.55 3.03
C CYS A 375 4.70 -22.01 2.29
N GLN A 376 3.87 -21.07 1.81
CA GLN A 376 2.57 -21.34 1.20
C GLN A 376 2.67 -21.99 -0.18
N ILE A 377 3.83 -21.88 -0.84
CA ILE A 377 4.03 -22.46 -2.16
C ILE A 377 4.79 -23.77 -2.01
N SER A 378 4.24 -24.86 -2.52
CA SER A 378 4.86 -26.19 -2.54
C SER A 378 5.27 -26.53 -3.97
N SER A 379 6.58 -26.56 -4.24
CA SER A 379 7.13 -26.97 -5.55
C SER A 379 7.13 -28.48 -5.70
N ILE A 380 5.93 -29.07 -5.75
CA ILE A 380 5.79 -30.44 -6.27
C ILE A 380 5.88 -30.44 -7.82
N CYS A 381 5.77 -29.29 -8.47
CA CYS A 381 5.95 -29.15 -9.92
C CYS A 381 7.14 -28.25 -10.26
N ILE A 382 8.30 -28.86 -10.49
CA ILE A 382 9.40 -28.20 -11.20
C ILE A 382 9.07 -28.30 -12.70
N ARG A 383 8.88 -27.14 -13.35
CA ARG A 383 8.80 -27.09 -14.82
C ARG A 383 10.23 -27.13 -15.35
N ILE A 384 10.64 -28.28 -15.86
CA ILE A 384 11.96 -28.44 -16.45
C ILE A 384 11.85 -28.12 -17.93
N ILE A 385 12.55 -27.07 -18.35
CA ILE A 385 12.70 -26.71 -19.76
C ILE A 385 13.99 -27.36 -20.25
N PHE A 386 13.86 -28.38 -21.09
CA PHE A 386 15.01 -28.95 -21.79
C PHE A 386 15.26 -28.15 -23.05
N VAL A 387 16.47 -27.60 -23.18
CA VAL A 387 16.97 -26.99 -24.42
C VAL A 387 17.82 -28.04 -25.12
N PHE A 388 17.39 -28.49 -26.30
CA PHE A 388 18.19 -29.37 -27.13
C PHE A 388 18.77 -28.54 -28.29
N ALA A 389 20.09 -28.39 -28.31
CA ALA A 389 20.81 -27.93 -29.49
C ALA A 389 21.35 -29.16 -30.23
N SER A 390 20.82 -29.44 -31.41
CA SER A 390 21.35 -30.47 -32.30
C SER A 390 22.38 -29.83 -33.23
N PRO A 391 23.62 -30.33 -33.35
CA PRO A 391 24.60 -29.80 -34.29
C PRO A 391 24.25 -30.08 -35.77
N LEU A 392 23.21 -30.88 -36.04
CA LEU A 392 22.77 -31.24 -37.41
C LEU A 392 21.52 -30.47 -37.87
N GLU A 393 20.85 -29.76 -36.97
CA GLU A 393 19.69 -28.94 -37.29
C GLU A 393 19.97 -27.52 -36.73
N ASN A 394 19.94 -26.48 -37.56
CA ASN A 394 20.07 -25.07 -37.14
C ASN A 394 18.86 -24.58 -36.32
N GLU A 395 18.23 -25.47 -35.55
CA GLU A 395 16.96 -25.24 -34.87
C GLU A 395 17.10 -25.67 -33.40
N ILE A 396 16.96 -24.70 -32.49
CA ILE A 396 16.89 -24.97 -31.05
C ILE A 396 15.46 -25.43 -30.75
N ARG A 397 15.29 -26.68 -30.30
CA ARG A 397 13.98 -27.18 -29.89
C ARG A 397 13.85 -27.15 -28.37
N LEU A 398 12.92 -26.30 -27.90
CA LEU A 398 12.51 -26.26 -26.50
C LEU A 398 11.45 -27.35 -26.26
N ARG A 399 11.73 -28.27 -25.33
CA ARG A 399 10.70 -29.18 -24.79
C ARG A 399 10.47 -28.85 -23.33
N SER A 400 9.26 -28.38 -23.02
CA SER A 400 8.80 -28.18 -21.64
C SER A 400 8.03 -29.41 -21.15
N GLY A 401 8.27 -29.80 -19.90
CA GLY A 401 7.51 -30.86 -19.22
C GLY A 401 7.53 -30.67 -17.70
N ALA A 402 6.51 -31.17 -17.01
CA ALA A 402 6.45 -31.21 -15.55
C ALA A 402 7.02 -32.56 -15.05
N TYR A 403 7.94 -32.52 -14.09
CA TYR A 403 8.56 -33.71 -13.52
C TYR A 403 8.64 -33.60 -11.99
N SER A 404 8.52 -34.72 -11.28
CA SER A 404 8.88 -34.76 -9.86
C SER A 404 10.39 -34.83 -9.69
N LEU A 405 10.92 -34.33 -8.57
CA LEU A 405 12.37 -34.37 -8.27
C LEU A 405 12.91 -35.81 -8.28
N SER A 406 12.12 -36.77 -7.77
CA SER A 406 12.44 -38.20 -7.82
C SER A 406 12.50 -38.75 -9.24
N ASP A 407 11.63 -38.29 -10.15
CA ASP A 407 11.68 -38.72 -11.57
C ASP A 407 12.96 -38.24 -12.25
N VAL A 408 13.40 -37.01 -11.93
CA VAL A 408 14.62 -36.43 -12.50
C VAL A 408 15.85 -37.20 -12.03
N GLN A 409 15.98 -37.43 -10.72
CA GLN A 409 17.10 -38.17 -10.15
C GLN A 409 17.17 -39.61 -10.68
N THR A 410 16.03 -40.27 -10.83
CA THR A 410 15.98 -41.65 -11.33
C THR A 410 16.30 -41.71 -12.83
N LYS A 411 15.74 -40.80 -13.62
CA LYS A 411 15.86 -40.79 -15.09
C LYS A 411 17.23 -40.31 -15.60
N PHE A 412 17.98 -39.56 -14.78
CA PHE A 412 19.26 -38.97 -15.17
C PHE A 412 20.42 -39.30 -14.22
N SER A 413 20.30 -40.37 -13.42
CA SER A 413 21.24 -40.83 -12.39
C SER A 413 22.72 -41.01 -12.81
N SER A 414 23.02 -40.98 -14.11
CA SER A 414 24.37 -41.15 -14.66
C SER A 414 24.97 -39.88 -15.28
N ARG A 415 24.40 -38.69 -15.05
CA ARG A 415 24.84 -37.43 -15.68
C ARG A 415 24.85 -36.26 -14.68
N PRO A 416 25.80 -35.30 -14.81
CA PRO A 416 25.80 -34.12 -13.97
C PRO A 416 24.57 -33.25 -14.29
N VAL A 417 23.88 -32.83 -13.23
CA VAL A 417 22.72 -31.95 -13.27
C VAL A 417 23.11 -30.70 -12.50
N TYR A 418 23.01 -29.54 -13.14
CA TYR A 418 23.33 -28.25 -12.53
C TYR A 418 22.05 -27.56 -12.10
N PHE A 419 22.07 -26.99 -10.89
CA PHE A 419 20.98 -26.19 -10.34
C PHE A 419 21.42 -24.72 -10.40
N LEU A 420 20.69 -23.90 -11.15
CA LEU A 420 20.79 -22.45 -11.04
C LEU A 420 19.74 -22.00 -10.04
N GLU A 421 20.18 -21.50 -8.89
CA GLU A 421 19.32 -20.79 -7.94
C GLU A 421 19.01 -19.40 -8.50
N GLY A 422 17.81 -19.25 -9.06
CA GLY A 422 17.16 -17.96 -9.29
C GLY A 422 15.91 -17.86 -8.41
N ASN A 423 15.56 -16.64 -7.98
CA ASN A 423 14.60 -16.34 -6.90
C ASN A 423 13.15 -16.87 -7.05
N SER A 424 12.79 -17.60 -8.10
CA SER A 424 11.42 -18.13 -8.25
C SER A 424 11.27 -19.36 -9.16
N THR A 425 12.34 -19.82 -9.81
CA THR A 425 12.34 -21.08 -10.58
C THR A 425 13.74 -21.70 -10.58
N ALA A 426 13.85 -22.95 -10.12
CA ALA A 426 15.05 -23.74 -10.38
C ALA A 426 15.08 -24.09 -11.88
N MET A 427 15.92 -23.39 -12.65
CA MET A 427 16.17 -23.74 -14.04
C MET A 427 17.17 -24.88 -14.09
N LEU A 428 16.77 -25.98 -14.69
CA LEU A 428 17.63 -27.13 -14.94
C LEU A 428 18.13 -27.04 -16.39
N ALA A 429 19.33 -26.51 -16.59
CA ALA A 429 19.94 -26.44 -17.91
C ALA A 429 20.66 -27.77 -18.21
N TYR A 430 20.25 -28.43 -19.30
CA TYR A 430 20.97 -29.57 -19.86
C TYR A 430 21.82 -29.08 -21.03
N CYS A 431 23.14 -29.33 -20.98
CA CYS A 431 24.00 -29.15 -22.14
C CYS A 431 24.67 -30.48 -22.47
N SER A 432 24.44 -31.01 -23.67
CA SER A 432 25.25 -32.10 -24.20
C SER A 432 26.16 -31.58 -25.29
N ILE A 433 27.39 -31.24 -24.92
CA ILE A 433 28.45 -31.01 -25.90
C ILE A 433 29.02 -32.38 -26.26
N LEU A 434 28.73 -32.85 -27.47
CA LEU A 434 29.45 -33.97 -28.06
C LEU A 434 30.87 -33.52 -28.44
N LYS A 435 31.81 -33.69 -27.50
CA LYS A 435 33.27 -33.89 -27.58
C LYS A 435 34.18 -33.25 -28.67
N HIS A 436 33.72 -32.41 -29.60
CA HIS A 436 34.56 -31.96 -30.73
C HIS A 436 34.54 -30.46 -31.06
N TRP A 437 34.14 -29.60 -30.13
CA TRP A 437 34.26 -28.16 -30.33
C TRP A 437 35.09 -27.54 -29.20
N THR A 438 36.25 -26.98 -29.56
CA THR A 438 37.04 -26.09 -28.70
C THR A 438 36.61 -24.66 -28.99
N PHE A 439 36.05 -23.99 -27.98
CA PHE A 439 35.80 -22.55 -28.02
C PHE A 439 36.93 -21.85 -27.27
N THR A 440 37.48 -20.79 -27.86
CA THR A 440 38.46 -19.92 -27.19
C THR A 440 37.79 -18.60 -26.87
N LEU A 441 37.58 -18.31 -25.58
CA LEU A 441 37.04 -17.05 -25.12
C LEU A 441 38.18 -16.11 -24.71
N TRP A 442 37.98 -14.82 -24.98
CA TRP A 442 38.93 -13.76 -24.74
C TRP A 442 38.30 -12.74 -23.79
N ASP A 443 39.03 -12.28 -22.78
CA ASP A 443 38.57 -11.18 -21.94
C ASP A 443 38.66 -9.83 -22.68
N SER A 444 38.16 -8.76 -22.05
CA SER A 444 38.19 -7.40 -22.62
C SER A 444 39.61 -6.87 -22.89
N ASN A 445 40.66 -7.57 -22.40
CA ASN A 445 42.06 -7.25 -22.61
C ASN A 445 42.75 -8.19 -23.61
N GLY A 446 42.01 -9.12 -24.21
CA GLY A 446 42.53 -10.03 -25.23
C GLY A 446 43.42 -11.15 -24.68
N THR A 447 43.17 -11.60 -23.45
CA THR A 447 43.81 -12.81 -22.91
C THR A 447 42.89 -14.01 -23.00
N THR A 448 43.43 -15.15 -23.45
CA THR A 448 42.70 -16.41 -23.57
C THR A 448 42.49 -17.03 -22.19
N LEU A 449 41.23 -17.24 -21.82
CA LEU A 449 40.87 -17.97 -20.61
C LEU A 449 41.01 -19.47 -20.91
N GLU A 450 42.15 -20.05 -20.56
CA GLU A 450 42.35 -21.50 -20.62
C GLU A 450 41.74 -22.15 -19.38
N ASP A 451 40.89 -23.17 -19.60
CA ASP A 451 40.31 -24.10 -18.60
C ASP A 451 39.03 -23.73 -17.83
N LEU A 452 37.97 -23.19 -18.46
CA LEU A 452 36.64 -23.19 -17.83
C LEU A 452 35.48 -23.54 -18.78
N ASP A 453 34.45 -24.17 -18.19
CA ASP A 453 33.26 -24.72 -18.85
C ASP A 453 32.44 -23.61 -19.53
N PRO A 454 32.34 -23.58 -20.87
CA PRO A 454 31.72 -22.50 -21.63
C PRO A 454 30.21 -22.32 -21.34
N CYS A 455 29.58 -23.30 -20.68
CA CYS A 455 28.18 -23.21 -20.28
C CYS A 455 27.96 -22.34 -19.03
N VAL A 456 28.94 -22.24 -18.13
CA VAL A 456 28.81 -21.44 -16.90
C VAL A 456 28.91 -19.94 -17.22
N ASP A 457 29.79 -19.57 -18.15
CA ASP A 457 30.01 -18.16 -18.50
C ASP A 457 28.88 -17.55 -19.35
N PHE A 458 28.23 -18.32 -20.23
CA PHE A 458 27.08 -17.82 -21.00
C PHE A 458 25.90 -17.43 -20.11
N PHE A 459 25.67 -18.18 -19.03
CA PHE A 459 24.63 -17.85 -18.04
C PHE A 459 25.08 -16.78 -17.04
N ALA A 460 26.37 -16.71 -16.70
CA ALA A 460 26.91 -15.75 -15.74
C ALA A 460 27.10 -14.32 -16.31
N GLN A 461 27.35 -14.17 -17.61
CA GLN A 461 27.61 -12.86 -18.25
C GLN A 461 26.39 -12.25 -18.96
N SER A 462 25.30 -12.99 -19.08
CA SER A 462 24.06 -12.49 -19.68
C SER A 462 23.31 -11.59 -18.69
N SER A 463 23.35 -10.28 -18.94
CA SER A 463 22.55 -9.25 -18.25
C SER A 463 21.02 -9.42 -18.40
N PHE A 464 20.56 -10.47 -19.08
CA PHE A 464 19.17 -10.71 -19.46
C PHE A 464 18.43 -11.73 -18.59
N THR A 465 19.04 -12.26 -17.53
CA THR A 465 18.47 -13.34 -16.71
C THR A 465 17.59 -12.89 -15.55
N LYS A 466 17.40 -11.59 -15.32
CA LYS A 466 16.60 -11.12 -14.17
C LYS A 466 15.09 -10.91 -14.41
N SER A 467 14.55 -10.92 -15.64
CA SER A 467 13.09 -10.71 -15.80
C SER A 467 12.42 -11.15 -17.11
N TYR A 468 13.05 -11.92 -18.00
CA TYR A 468 12.39 -12.29 -19.27
C TYR A 468 11.77 -13.69 -19.27
N ASP A 469 10.46 -13.78 -19.55
CA ASP A 469 9.82 -15.05 -19.93
C ASP A 469 10.29 -15.44 -21.34
N LEU A 470 11.17 -16.43 -21.41
CA LEU A 470 11.71 -17.00 -22.66
C LEU A 470 10.62 -17.48 -23.64
N LEU A 471 9.35 -17.62 -23.19
CA LEU A 471 8.22 -18.00 -24.04
C LEU A 471 7.60 -16.85 -24.84
N GLN A 472 8.00 -15.59 -24.60
CA GLN A 472 7.49 -14.42 -25.33
C GLN A 472 8.46 -13.85 -26.38
N ALA A 473 9.63 -14.45 -26.56
CA ALA A 473 10.56 -14.01 -27.60
C ALA A 473 9.99 -14.31 -29.01
N PRO A 474 9.95 -13.33 -29.93
CA PRO A 474 9.56 -13.59 -31.31
C PRO A 474 10.54 -14.57 -31.98
N ALA A 475 10.02 -15.47 -32.82
CA ALA A 475 10.78 -16.52 -33.50
C ALA A 475 11.93 -16.04 -34.43
N TRP A 476 12.07 -14.73 -34.66
CA TRP A 476 13.11 -14.16 -35.52
C TRP A 476 14.33 -13.60 -34.76
N PHE A 477 14.42 -13.83 -33.45
CA PHE A 477 15.62 -13.45 -32.67
C PHE A 477 16.76 -14.46 -32.90
N VAL A 478 17.28 -14.47 -34.12
CA VAL A 478 18.60 -14.98 -34.50
C VAL A 478 19.22 -13.88 -35.35
N THR A 479 20.02 -13.01 -34.75
CA THR A 479 20.85 -12.09 -35.51
C THR A 479 22.00 -12.88 -36.14
N GLU A 480 21.91 -13.06 -37.46
CA GLU A 480 23.08 -13.28 -38.31
C GLU A 480 24.06 -12.11 -38.15
N GLY A 481 25.35 -12.44 -38.12
CA GLY A 481 26.41 -11.56 -38.62
C GLY A 481 27.56 -11.29 -37.65
N ALA A 482 28.69 -11.96 -37.88
CA ALA A 482 29.84 -11.29 -38.48
C ALA A 482 30.92 -12.32 -38.85
N SER A 483 31.12 -12.47 -40.16
CA SER A 483 32.38 -12.89 -40.73
C SER A 483 33.46 -11.84 -40.44
N PHE A 484 34.60 -12.27 -39.91
CA PHE A 484 35.93 -11.90 -40.38
C PHE A 484 36.89 -13.08 -40.14
#